data_AF-A0A1Q5NZF7-F1
#
_entry.id   AF-A0A1Q5NZF7-F1
#
_cell.length_a   1.000
_cell.length_b   1.000
_cell.length_c   1.000
_cell.angle_alpha   90.00
_cell.angle_beta   90.00
_cell.angle_gamma   90.00
#
_symmetry.space_group_name_H-M   'P 1'
#
loop_
_entity.id
_entity.type
_entity.pdbx_description
1 polymer ?
#
loop_
_entity_poly.entity_id
_entity_poly.type
_entity_poly.pdbx_seq_one_letter_code
_entity_poly.pdbx_strand_id
1 'polypeptide(L)'
;MKKYILLLCVTLSLMASCQSNEEQLKEEASIQNLVSSKYGITLETEEEKYETSNSEIIVNIQNESDIPLTFGEEFAIEKNIDGTWYVVPFKEGMDLFDAVGKSLEPKSSTTQTLSLDRLENSLIPGEYRLVKNFYDPSDYFFDKKEKKLGGGTLAAPFEVTN
;
A
#
# COMPACT_ATOMS: atom_id res chain seq x y z
N MET A 1 15.32 -64.69 26.53
CA MET A 1 15.74 -63.27 26.46
C MET A 1 14.84 -62.56 25.47
N LYS A 2 14.26 -61.44 25.89
CA LYS A 2 12.99 -60.89 25.40
C LYS A 2 13.06 -60.38 23.96
N LYS A 3 12.10 -60.84 23.14
CA LYS A 3 11.67 -60.22 21.88
C LYS A 3 10.87 -58.96 22.25
N TYR A 4 11.28 -57.80 21.77
CA TYR A 4 10.45 -56.60 21.79
C TYR A 4 10.28 -56.09 20.35
N ILE A 5 9.17 -56.53 19.77
CA ILE A 5 8.47 -55.83 18.70
C ILE A 5 7.61 -54.78 19.41
N LEU A 6 7.85 -53.50 19.15
CA LEU A 6 6.79 -52.49 19.28
C LEU A 6 7.07 -51.30 18.37
N LEU A 7 6.37 -51.34 17.23
CA LEU A 7 5.81 -50.23 16.46
C LEU A 7 5.71 -48.91 17.26
N LEU A 8 6.40 -47.85 16.83
CA LEU A 8 6.09 -46.48 17.26
C LEU A 8 6.14 -45.53 16.06
N CYS A 9 4.94 -45.30 15.55
CA CYS A 9 4.44 -44.08 14.89
C CYS A 9 5.33 -43.38 13.86
N VAL A 10 5.02 -43.70 12.61
CA VAL A 10 4.88 -42.76 11.49
C VAL A 10 4.14 -41.50 11.98
N THR A 11 4.86 -40.48 12.45
CA THR A 11 4.31 -39.13 12.64
C THR A 11 5.47 -38.14 12.67
N LEU A 12 5.89 -37.63 11.51
CA LEU A 12 6.41 -36.27 11.38
C LEU A 12 6.35 -35.79 9.91
N SER A 13 5.23 -36.08 9.24
CA SER A 13 4.89 -35.45 7.95
C SER A 13 3.77 -34.45 8.20
N LEU A 14 4.08 -33.38 8.94
CA LEU A 14 3.28 -32.17 8.97
C LEU A 14 4.18 -30.99 8.60
N MET A 15 4.82 -31.09 7.43
CA MET A 15 5.03 -29.88 6.64
C MET A 15 3.67 -29.55 6.05
N ALA A 16 2.80 -28.98 6.87
CA ALA A 16 1.67 -28.23 6.37
C ALA A 16 2.27 -27.04 5.62
N SER A 17 2.61 -27.26 4.35
CA SER A 17 2.73 -26.16 3.41
C SER A 17 1.32 -25.61 3.28
N CYS A 18 0.97 -24.69 4.18
CA CYS A 18 0.12 -23.59 3.76
C CYS A 18 0.96 -22.89 2.70
N GLN A 19 0.77 -23.28 1.45
CA GLN A 19 1.21 -22.50 0.31
C GLN A 19 0.28 -21.29 0.29
N SER A 20 0.47 -20.38 1.24
CA SER A 20 -0.19 -19.09 1.24
C SER A 20 0.39 -18.35 0.04
N ASN A 21 -0.47 -17.67 -0.71
CA ASN A 21 -0.09 -16.79 -1.83
C ASN A 21 0.91 -15.67 -1.45
N GLU A 22 1.36 -15.61 -0.20
CA GLU A 22 2.42 -14.73 0.31
C GLU A 22 3.80 -15.03 -0.30
N GLU A 23 4.03 -16.27 -0.79
CA GLU A 23 5.28 -16.67 -1.47
C GLU A 23 5.58 -15.89 -2.77
N GLN A 24 4.67 -15.03 -3.25
CA GLN A 24 4.86 -14.28 -4.49
C GLN A 24 5.42 -12.86 -4.32
N LEU A 25 5.27 -12.23 -3.15
CA LEU A 25 5.79 -10.87 -2.96
C LEU A 25 7.30 -10.92 -2.70
N LYS A 26 8.09 -10.43 -3.66
CA LYS A 26 9.57 -10.51 -3.61
C LYS A 26 10.26 -9.16 -3.46
N GLU A 27 9.53 -8.08 -3.70
CA GLU A 27 10.08 -6.73 -3.67
C GLU A 27 9.68 -6.03 -2.37
N GLU A 28 10.66 -5.79 -1.51
CA GLU A 28 10.47 -4.93 -0.34
C GLU A 28 10.17 -3.49 -0.79
N ALA A 29 9.24 -2.85 -0.10
CA ALA A 29 8.96 -1.43 -0.30
C ALA A 29 10.21 -0.59 -0.04
N SER A 30 10.46 0.38 -0.93
CA SER A 30 11.62 1.27 -0.83
C SER A 30 11.66 2.11 0.46
N ILE A 31 10.49 2.38 1.06
CA ILE A 31 10.36 3.11 2.32
C ILE A 31 9.52 2.29 3.29
N GLN A 32 10.15 1.67 4.29
CA GLN A 32 9.44 0.83 5.27
C GLN A 32 8.59 1.62 6.27
N ASN A 33 9.04 2.83 6.64
CA ASN A 33 8.37 3.69 7.61
C ASN A 33 7.71 4.87 6.91
N LEU A 34 6.43 4.70 6.55
CA LEU A 34 5.57 5.76 6.04
C LEU A 34 4.52 6.14 7.09
N VAL A 35 4.12 7.41 7.09
CA VAL A 35 3.06 7.95 7.94
C VAL A 35 1.86 8.30 7.07
N SER A 36 0.67 8.27 7.64
CA SER A 36 -0.56 8.69 6.96
C SER A 36 -0.74 10.21 6.89
N SER A 37 -0.03 10.96 7.74
CA SER A 37 -0.11 12.41 7.77
C SER A 37 1.25 13.08 7.97
N LYS A 38 1.52 14.13 7.19
CA LYS A 38 2.73 14.95 7.30
C LYS A 38 2.51 16.32 6.65
N TYR A 39 3.11 17.36 7.22
CA TYR A 39 3.08 18.74 6.67
C TYR A 39 1.67 19.30 6.41
N GLY A 40 0.66 18.87 7.20
CA GLY A 40 -0.74 19.28 7.00
C GLY A 40 -1.42 18.57 5.83
N ILE A 41 -0.86 17.46 5.34
CA ILE A 41 -1.49 16.59 4.35
C ILE A 41 -1.83 15.28 5.06
N THR A 42 -3.06 14.80 4.89
CA THR A 42 -3.52 13.51 5.43
C THR A 42 -4.02 12.64 4.27
N LEU A 43 -3.64 11.37 4.30
CA LEU A 43 -4.07 10.32 3.37
C LEU A 43 -4.70 9.19 4.18
N GLU A 44 -5.97 8.89 3.89
CA GLU A 44 -6.75 7.84 4.54
C GLU A 44 -7.51 7.06 3.49
N THR A 45 -7.80 5.78 3.73
CA THR A 45 -8.84 5.06 2.98
C THR A 45 -10.20 5.45 3.53
N GLU A 46 -11.25 5.32 2.71
CA GLU A 46 -12.63 5.58 3.16
C GLU A 46 -13.06 4.59 4.24
N GLU A 47 -12.64 3.34 4.10
CA GLU A 47 -12.89 2.28 5.07
C GLU A 47 -11.55 1.79 5.66
N GLU A 48 -11.56 1.39 6.92
CA GLU A 48 -10.40 0.74 7.54
C GLU A 48 -10.27 -0.73 7.11
N LYS A 49 -11.37 -1.33 6.62
CA LYS A 49 -11.46 -2.75 6.26
C LYS A 49 -12.15 -2.94 4.92
N TYR A 50 -11.57 -3.78 4.08
CA TYR A 50 -12.10 -4.18 2.79
C TYR A 50 -12.21 -5.70 2.72
N GLU A 51 -13.25 -6.22 2.08
CA GLU A 51 -13.36 -7.64 1.78
C GLU A 51 -12.50 -8.01 0.57
N THR A 52 -12.09 -9.28 0.47
CA THR A 52 -11.43 -9.82 -0.73
C THR A 52 -12.27 -9.67 -2.00
N SER A 53 -13.57 -9.45 -1.86
CA SER A 53 -14.53 -9.23 -2.94
C SER A 53 -14.54 -7.80 -3.48
N ASN A 54 -13.97 -6.83 -2.74
CA ASN A 54 -13.91 -5.44 -3.17
C ASN A 54 -12.99 -5.29 -4.40
N SER A 55 -13.49 -4.57 -5.42
CA SER A 55 -12.73 -4.27 -6.64
C SER A 55 -12.08 -2.89 -6.63
N GLU A 56 -12.40 -2.07 -5.63
CA GLU A 56 -11.98 -0.67 -5.55
C GLU A 56 -11.68 -0.26 -4.10
N ILE A 57 -10.75 0.68 -3.96
CA ILE A 57 -10.48 1.41 -2.71
C ILE A 57 -10.72 2.89 -3.00
N ILE A 58 -11.46 3.57 -2.12
CA ILE A 58 -11.59 5.02 -2.15
C ILE A 58 -10.61 5.58 -1.14
N VAL A 59 -9.80 6.56 -1.55
CA VAL A 59 -8.91 7.31 -0.65
C VAL A 59 -9.36 8.74 -0.49
N ASN A 60 -9.27 9.22 0.73
CA ASN A 60 -9.49 10.59 1.15
C ASN A 60 -8.15 11.30 1.25
N ILE A 61 -8.02 12.41 0.54
CA ILE A 61 -6.83 13.27 0.56
C ILE A 61 -7.28 14.61 1.14
N GLN A 62 -6.67 15.00 2.26
CA GLN A 62 -6.96 16.27 2.92
C GLN A 62 -5.72 17.15 2.93
N ASN A 63 -5.89 18.39 2.46
CA ASN A 63 -4.88 19.44 2.53
C ASN A 63 -5.31 20.47 3.59
N GLU A 64 -4.78 20.33 4.79
CA GLU A 64 -4.94 21.28 5.89
C GLU A 64 -3.83 22.33 5.92
N SER A 65 -2.89 22.30 4.98
CA SER A 65 -1.83 23.30 4.88
C SER A 65 -2.34 24.64 4.33
N ASP A 66 -1.47 25.65 4.26
CA ASP A 66 -1.78 26.96 3.68
C ASP A 66 -1.31 27.08 2.22
N ILE A 67 -0.83 25.97 1.63
CA ILE A 67 -0.30 25.92 0.27
C ILE A 67 -1.04 24.87 -0.58
N PRO A 68 -1.16 25.08 -1.89
CA PRO A 68 -1.73 24.09 -2.79
C PRO A 68 -0.86 22.82 -2.83
N LEU A 69 -1.50 21.70 -3.12
CA LEU A 69 -0.91 20.36 -3.19
C LEU A 69 -1.08 19.80 -4.60
N THR A 70 -0.05 19.20 -5.18
CA THR A 70 -0.16 18.47 -6.45
C THR A 70 0.07 16.96 -6.25
N PHE A 71 -0.70 16.13 -6.96
CA PHE A 71 -0.55 14.68 -6.98
C PHE A 71 -1.08 14.10 -8.30
N GLY A 72 -0.61 12.92 -8.72
CA GLY A 72 -1.10 12.26 -9.94
C GLY A 72 -2.00 11.05 -9.68
N GLU A 73 -2.21 10.25 -10.72
CA GLU A 73 -2.98 9.00 -10.66
C GLU A 73 -2.18 7.84 -10.03
N GLU A 74 -0.85 7.99 -9.93
CA GLU A 74 0.02 6.94 -9.42
C GLU A 74 -0.28 6.59 -7.96
N PHE A 75 -0.16 5.29 -7.68
CA PHE A 75 -0.26 4.71 -6.35
C PHE A 75 0.53 3.41 -6.29
N ALA A 76 0.83 2.96 -5.08
CA ALA A 76 1.23 1.58 -4.82
C ALA A 76 0.36 1.01 -3.71
N ILE A 77 0.19 -0.30 -3.71
CA ILE A 77 -0.33 -1.05 -2.57
C ILE A 77 0.81 -1.90 -2.04
N GLU A 78 0.95 -1.91 -0.73
CA GLU A 78 2.00 -2.66 -0.06
C GLU A 78 1.38 -3.53 1.03
N LYS A 79 1.82 -4.79 1.15
CA LYS A 79 1.39 -5.72 2.18
C LYS A 79 2.40 -5.75 3.31
N ASN A 80 1.95 -5.74 4.56
CA ASN A 80 2.81 -6.05 5.69
C ASN A 80 2.91 -7.58 5.88
N ILE A 81 4.13 -8.10 5.87
CA ILE A 81 4.44 -9.48 6.20
C ILE A 81 5.51 -9.44 7.29
N ASP A 82 5.13 -9.89 8.50
CA ASP A 82 6.00 -9.94 9.68
C ASP A 82 6.75 -8.61 9.96
N GLY A 83 6.06 -7.48 9.80
CA GLY A 83 6.62 -6.15 10.06
C GLY A 83 7.38 -5.54 8.88
N THR A 84 7.54 -6.27 7.77
CA THR A 84 8.19 -5.77 6.54
C THR A 84 7.12 -5.51 5.47
N TRP A 85 7.21 -4.35 4.83
CA TRP A 85 6.31 -3.96 3.75
C TRP A 85 6.85 -4.43 2.40
N TYR A 86 6.01 -5.09 1.62
CA TYR A 86 6.31 -5.58 0.27
C TYR A 86 5.35 -4.98 -0.75
N VAL A 87 5.86 -4.64 -1.93
CA VAL A 87 5.07 -4.07 -3.02
C VAL A 87 4.16 -5.14 -3.62
N VAL A 88 2.87 -4.83 -3.75
CA VAL A 88 1.93 -5.65 -4.50
C VAL A 88 2.08 -5.33 -5.99
N PRO A 89 2.44 -6.32 -6.84
CA PRO A 89 2.71 -6.06 -8.24
C PRO A 89 1.44 -5.72 -9.03
N PHE A 90 1.60 -4.83 -10.00
CA PHE A 90 0.60 -4.59 -11.04
C PHE A 90 0.65 -5.67 -12.11
N LYS A 91 -0.45 -5.88 -12.84
CA LYS A 91 -0.44 -6.64 -14.10
C LYS A 91 0.54 -5.97 -15.07
N GLU A 92 1.17 -6.76 -15.95
CA GLU A 92 2.12 -6.25 -16.93
C GLU A 92 1.53 -5.08 -17.75
N GLY A 93 2.21 -3.94 -17.73
CA GLY A 93 1.81 -2.71 -18.42
C GLY A 93 0.68 -1.92 -17.75
N MET A 94 0.16 -2.37 -16.61
CA MET A 94 -0.86 -1.68 -15.82
C MET A 94 -0.28 -0.87 -14.65
N ASP A 95 1.03 -0.71 -14.59
CA ASP A 95 1.78 0.23 -13.76
C ASP A 95 2.00 1.60 -14.44
N LEU A 96 1.51 1.75 -15.67
CA LEU A 96 1.56 3.01 -16.41
C LEU A 96 0.40 3.91 -15.97
N PHE A 97 0.72 5.12 -15.54
CA PHE A 97 -0.25 6.14 -15.13
C PHE A 97 -0.18 7.32 -16.08
N ASP A 98 -1.34 7.93 -16.33
CA ASP A 98 -1.38 9.20 -17.03
C ASP A 98 -0.59 10.25 -16.24
N ALA A 99 0.30 10.96 -16.90
CA ALA A 99 1.13 12.01 -16.30
C ALA A 99 0.32 13.31 -16.08
N VAL A 100 -0.90 13.19 -15.58
CA VAL A 100 -1.81 14.30 -15.29
C VAL A 100 -1.71 14.61 -13.80
N GLY A 101 -1.08 15.75 -13.49
CA GLY A 101 -1.08 16.30 -12.14
C GLY A 101 -2.42 16.96 -11.82
N LYS A 102 -3.01 16.57 -10.69
CA LYS A 102 -4.17 17.22 -10.08
C LYS A 102 -3.69 18.19 -9.01
N SER A 103 -4.33 19.35 -8.92
CA SER A 103 -4.10 20.33 -7.85
C SER A 103 -5.23 20.26 -6.83
N LEU A 104 -4.89 20.35 -5.56
CA LEU A 104 -5.81 20.45 -4.43
C LEU A 104 -5.50 21.73 -3.66
N GLU A 105 -6.52 22.58 -3.53
CA GLU A 105 -6.40 23.90 -2.90
C GLU A 105 -6.06 23.78 -1.39
N PRO A 106 -5.47 24.82 -0.79
CA PRO A 106 -5.33 24.89 0.66
C PRO A 106 -6.68 24.71 1.37
N LYS A 107 -6.66 24.11 2.56
CA LYS A 107 -7.85 23.88 3.41
C LYS A 107 -8.99 23.14 2.69
N SER A 108 -8.66 22.24 1.78
CA SER A 108 -9.64 21.47 1.01
C SER A 108 -9.34 19.98 1.03
N SER A 109 -10.31 19.18 0.60
CA SER A 109 -10.18 17.73 0.48
C SER A 109 -10.74 17.24 -0.84
N THR A 110 -10.32 16.03 -1.22
CA THR A 110 -10.82 15.33 -2.40
C THR A 110 -10.74 13.84 -2.17
N THR A 111 -11.41 13.08 -3.02
CA THR A 111 -11.37 11.63 -3.02
C THR A 111 -10.84 11.10 -4.34
N GLN A 112 -10.23 9.92 -4.30
CA GLN A 112 -9.81 9.20 -5.50
C GLN A 112 -10.22 7.74 -5.36
N THR A 113 -10.91 7.23 -6.38
CA THR A 113 -11.24 5.82 -6.49
C THR A 113 -10.12 5.09 -7.22
N LEU A 114 -9.59 4.01 -6.64
CA LEU A 114 -8.52 3.20 -7.21
C LEU A 114 -9.05 1.80 -7.50
N SER A 115 -8.89 1.35 -8.74
CA SER A 115 -9.27 0.00 -9.15
C SER A 115 -8.18 -1.00 -8.77
N LEU A 116 -8.58 -2.04 -8.03
CA LEU A 116 -7.73 -3.18 -7.66
C LEU A 116 -7.56 -4.17 -8.81
N ASP A 117 -8.38 -4.09 -9.87
CA ASP A 117 -8.25 -4.93 -11.07
C ASP A 117 -6.93 -4.72 -11.82
N ARG A 118 -6.20 -3.65 -11.49
CA ARG A 118 -4.87 -3.37 -12.03
C ARG A 118 -3.77 -4.25 -11.43
N LEU A 119 -4.02 -4.85 -10.26
CA LEU A 119 -3.05 -5.68 -9.54
C LEU A 119 -2.93 -7.05 -10.19
N GLU A 120 -1.74 -7.64 -10.15
CA GLU A 120 -1.48 -8.97 -10.73
C GLU A 120 -2.39 -10.03 -10.11
N ASN A 121 -2.61 -9.94 -8.80
CA ASN A 121 -3.45 -10.83 -8.02
C ASN A 121 -4.42 -10.04 -7.15
N SER A 122 -5.60 -10.61 -6.88
CA SER A 122 -6.51 -10.09 -5.87
C SER A 122 -5.84 -10.05 -4.50
N LEU A 123 -6.22 -9.07 -3.68
CA LEU A 123 -5.73 -8.97 -2.32
C LEU A 123 -6.27 -10.14 -1.49
N ILE A 124 -5.40 -10.79 -0.75
CA ILE A 124 -5.75 -11.82 0.24
C ILE A 124 -5.85 -11.16 1.62
N PRO A 125 -6.47 -11.81 2.63
CA PRO A 125 -6.55 -11.23 3.95
C PRO A 125 -5.19 -10.83 4.54
N GLY A 126 -5.17 -9.72 5.27
CA GLY A 126 -3.98 -9.18 5.93
C GLY A 126 -3.93 -7.66 5.99
N GLU A 127 -2.81 -7.15 6.49
CA GLU A 127 -2.57 -5.72 6.66
C GLU A 127 -1.92 -5.13 5.41
N TYR A 128 -2.48 -4.03 4.92
CA TYR A 128 -2.03 -3.32 3.73
C TYR A 128 -1.89 -1.83 4.00
N ARG A 129 -1.21 -1.16 3.08
CA ARG A 129 -1.25 0.29 2.99
C ARG A 129 -1.26 0.74 1.54
N LEU A 130 -1.98 1.82 1.27
CA LEU A 130 -1.96 2.51 -0.01
C LEU A 130 -0.98 3.67 0.06
N VAL A 131 -0.01 3.69 -0.84
CA VAL A 131 1.07 4.68 -0.88
C VAL A 131 0.81 5.68 -1.99
N LYS A 132 0.97 6.97 -1.66
CA LYS A 132 0.81 8.06 -2.63
C LYS A 132 1.88 9.14 -2.46
N ASN A 133 2.26 9.74 -3.59
CA ASN A 133 3.21 10.84 -3.64
C ASN A 133 2.50 12.18 -3.80
N PHE A 134 3.03 13.17 -3.09
CA PHE A 134 2.53 14.52 -3.07
C PHE A 134 3.68 15.50 -3.31
N TYR A 135 3.39 16.56 -4.04
CA TYR A 135 4.36 17.55 -4.49
C TYR A 135 3.88 18.96 -4.20
N ASP A 136 4.82 19.83 -3.84
CA ASP A 136 4.54 21.26 -3.75
C ASP A 136 4.54 21.78 -5.19
N PRO A 137 3.56 22.57 -5.64
CA PRO A 137 3.60 23.15 -6.98
C PRO A 137 4.89 23.92 -7.27
N SER A 138 5.54 24.49 -6.25
CA SER A 138 6.83 25.16 -6.35
C SER A 138 8.02 24.22 -6.59
N ASP A 139 7.89 22.91 -6.29
CA ASP A 139 8.91 21.89 -6.62
C ASP A 139 9.17 21.83 -8.14
N TYR A 140 8.22 22.27 -8.97
CA TYR A 140 8.36 22.32 -10.43
C TYR A 140 9.06 23.59 -10.95
N PHE A 141 9.15 24.66 -10.15
CA PHE A 141 9.58 25.99 -10.62
C PHE A 141 10.89 26.50 -10.01
N PHE A 142 11.39 25.91 -8.91
CA PHE A 142 12.58 26.42 -8.22
C PHE A 142 13.70 25.38 -8.04
N ASP A 143 14.89 25.76 -8.47
CA ASP A 143 16.12 24.98 -8.34
C ASP A 143 16.56 24.93 -6.85
N LYS A 144 16.40 23.76 -6.23
CA LYS A 144 17.08 23.27 -5.00
C LYS A 144 17.31 24.29 -3.86
N LYS A 145 16.31 25.08 -3.47
CA LYS A 145 16.31 25.69 -2.12
C LYS A 145 15.31 24.96 -1.24
N GLU A 146 15.81 24.57 -0.06
CA GLU A 146 15.17 23.76 0.99
C GLU A 146 13.68 23.49 0.76
N LYS A 147 13.35 22.22 0.43
CA LYS A 147 11.98 21.67 0.45
C LYS A 147 11.39 21.89 1.84
N LYS A 148 10.82 23.06 2.08
CA LYS A 148 10.41 23.49 3.41
C LYS A 148 8.93 23.27 3.67
N LEU A 149 8.10 23.13 2.65
CA LEU A 149 6.65 22.95 2.81
C LEU A 149 6.12 22.10 1.63
N GLY A 150 5.09 21.28 1.87
CA GLY A 150 4.18 20.87 0.80
C GLY A 150 4.44 19.60 0.00
N GLY A 151 5.03 18.53 0.53
CA GLY A 151 5.08 17.27 -0.22
C GLY A 151 5.71 16.11 0.51
N GLY A 152 5.64 14.93 -0.10
CA GLY A 152 6.19 13.69 0.43
C GLY A 152 5.41 12.45 0.01
N THR A 153 5.91 11.30 0.43
CA THR A 153 5.23 10.02 0.30
C THR A 153 4.47 9.75 1.61
N LEU A 154 3.17 9.50 1.51
CA LEU A 154 2.31 9.09 2.63
C LEU A 154 1.73 7.71 2.35
N ALA A 155 1.27 7.06 3.42
CA ALA A 155 0.58 5.78 3.30
C ALA A 155 -0.68 5.70 4.18
N ALA A 156 -1.81 5.35 3.58
CA ALA A 156 -3.05 5.04 4.30
C ALA A 156 -3.10 3.54 4.63
N PRO A 157 -3.10 3.14 5.91
CA PRO A 157 -3.25 1.74 6.30
C PRO A 157 -4.69 1.26 6.10
N PHE A 158 -4.87 0.00 5.74
CA PHE A 158 -6.17 -0.69 5.71
C PHE A 158 -5.97 -2.20 5.88
N GLU A 159 -7.00 -2.89 6.33
CA GLU A 159 -7.02 -4.35 6.46
C GLU A 159 -7.87 -4.97 5.34
N VAL A 160 -7.44 -6.12 4.83
CA VAL A 160 -8.26 -6.96 3.96
C VAL A 160 -8.77 -8.17 4.75
N THR A 161 -10.06 -8.44 4.67
CA THR A 161 -10.75 -9.56 5.32
C THR A 161 -11.45 -10.46 4.30
N ASN A 162 -11.87 -11.66 4.71
CA ASN A 162 -12.61 -12.58 3.83
C ASN A 162 -14.00 -12.05 3.48
#